data_AF-A0A521ZNJ7-F1
#
_entry.id   AF-A0A521ZNJ7-F1
#
_cell.length_a   1.000
_cell.length_b   1.000
_cell.length_c   1.000
_cell.angle_alpha   90.00
_cell.angle_beta   90.00
_cell.angle_gamma   90.00
#
_symmetry.space_group_name_H-M   'P 1'
#
loop_
_entity.id
_entity.type
_entity.pdbx_description
1 polymer ?
#
loop_
_entity_poly.entity_id
_entity_poly.type
_entity_poly.pdbx_seq_one_letter_code
_entity_poly.pdbx_strand_id
1 'polypeptide(L)'
;MRLSVDKSDPGYHPLTFGVKVYLCGVPAKFVVTADEEKGMCVMHVLNEHGQPQLNRERTEVLTETVYGSVRIEIPEGHPLACPTPQGEVAGRDSDN
;
A
#
# COMPACT_ATOMS: atom_id res chain seq x y z
N MET A 1 5.91 -3.63 7.25
CA MET A 1 4.47 -3.54 6.89
C MET A 1 4.22 -4.20 5.53
N ARG A 2 3.05 -4.82 5.31
CA ARG A 2 2.65 -5.38 4.00
C ARG A 2 1.28 -4.85 3.59
N LEU A 3 1.16 -4.39 2.35
CA LEU A 3 -0.07 -3.92 1.73
C LEU A 3 -0.23 -4.56 0.35
N SER A 4 -1.37 -5.19 0.09
CA SER A 4 -1.73 -5.70 -1.23
C SER A 4 -3.10 -5.15 -1.65
N VAL A 5 -3.26 -4.89 -2.94
CA VAL A 5 -4.58 -4.59 -3.55
C VAL A 5 -5.16 -5.80 -4.28
N ASP A 6 -4.42 -6.91 -4.32
CA ASP A 6 -4.88 -8.17 -4.88
C ASP A 6 -5.79 -8.88 -3.88
N LYS A 7 -7.06 -9.07 -4.24
CA LYS A 7 -8.09 -9.74 -3.42
C LYS A 7 -7.75 -11.20 -3.12
N SER A 8 -6.89 -11.82 -3.91
CA SER A 8 -6.43 -13.19 -3.72
C SER A 8 -5.24 -13.31 -2.77
N ASP A 9 -4.63 -12.19 -2.38
CA ASP A 9 -3.52 -12.14 -1.43
C ASP A 9 -4.05 -12.03 0.02
N PRO A 10 -3.57 -12.85 0.97
CA PRO A 10 -3.93 -12.72 2.39
C PRO A 10 -3.56 -11.35 3.02
N GLY A 11 -2.69 -10.57 2.38
CA GLY A 11 -2.38 -9.18 2.73
C GLY A 11 -3.25 -8.12 2.05
N TYR A 12 -4.39 -8.50 1.44
CA TYR A 12 -5.32 -7.59 0.79
C TYR A 12 -5.85 -6.53 1.75
N HIS A 13 -5.72 -5.26 1.37
CA HIS A 13 -6.37 -4.17 2.06
C HIS A 13 -7.10 -3.24 1.06
N PRO A 14 -8.43 -3.11 1.15
CA PRO A 14 -9.23 -2.32 0.20
C PRO A 14 -9.01 -0.81 0.34
N LEU A 15 -8.44 -0.37 1.47
CA LEU A 15 -8.19 1.05 1.79
C LEU A 15 -6.75 1.46 1.48
N THR A 16 -6.16 0.96 0.40
CA THR A 16 -4.79 1.33 -0.03
C THR A 16 -4.75 2.62 -0.86
N PHE A 17 -5.92 3.18 -1.17
CA PHE A 17 -6.05 4.38 -1.99
C PHE A 17 -5.52 5.63 -1.27
N GLY A 18 -4.46 6.25 -1.80
CA GLY A 18 -3.82 7.44 -1.22
C GLY A 18 -2.55 7.16 -0.42
N VAL A 19 -2.20 5.88 -0.25
CA VAL A 19 -0.90 5.46 0.29
C VAL A 19 0.20 5.72 -0.73
N LYS A 20 1.33 6.26 -0.26
CA LYS A 20 2.53 6.46 -1.08
C LYS A 20 3.51 5.33 -0.82
N VAL A 21 3.96 4.67 -1.88
CA VAL A 21 4.97 3.62 -1.81
C VAL A 21 6.24 4.15 -2.46
N TYR A 22 7.38 3.93 -1.82
CA TYR A 22 8.70 4.25 -2.34
C TYR A 22 9.52 2.97 -2.45
N LEU A 23 10.16 2.77 -3.59
CA LEU A 23 11.09 1.66 -3.84
C LEU A 23 12.48 2.25 -4.06
N CYS A 24 13.43 1.86 -3.20
CA CYS A 24 14.79 2.42 -3.17
C CYS A 24 14.82 3.95 -3.10
N GLY A 25 13.87 4.54 -2.37
CA GLY A 25 13.72 6.00 -2.23
C GLY A 25 13.01 6.70 -3.41
N VAL A 26 12.65 5.96 -4.47
CA VAL A 26 11.93 6.51 -5.63
C VAL A 26 10.43 6.24 -5.48
N PRO A 27 9.54 7.22 -5.70
CA PRO A 27 8.10 7.00 -5.62
C PRO A 27 7.65 5.98 -6.68
N ALA A 28 7.13 4.85 -6.21
CA ALA A 28 6.58 3.80 -7.04
C ALA A 28 5.11 4.11 -7.38
N LYS A 29 4.74 3.92 -8.66
CA LYS A 29 3.37 4.13 -9.15
C LYS A 29 2.79 2.80 -9.60
N PHE A 30 1.46 2.71 -9.65
CA PHE A 30 0.73 1.51 -10.09
C PHE A 30 1.17 0.25 -9.32
N VAL A 31 1.40 0.41 -8.02
CA VAL A 31 1.81 -0.67 -7.12
C VAL A 31 0.59 -1.53 -6.80
N VAL A 32 0.75 -2.83 -6.99
CA VAL A 32 -0.25 -3.85 -6.66
C VAL A 32 0.00 -4.37 -5.25
N THR A 33 1.25 -4.73 -4.97
CA THR A 33 1.64 -5.29 -3.67
C THR A 33 2.95 -4.66 -3.23
N ALA A 34 3.00 -4.18 -2.00
CA ALA A 34 4.20 -3.66 -1.35
C ALA A 34 4.42 -4.42 -0.03
N ASP A 35 5.64 -4.93 0.15
CA ASP A 35 6.06 -5.65 1.34
C ASP A 35 7.40 -5.09 1.80
N GLU A 36 7.39 -4.37 2.93
CA GLU A 36 8.60 -3.81 3.53
C GLU A 36 9.48 -4.86 4.19
N GLU A 37 8.89 -5.94 4.73
CA GLU A 37 9.65 -6.98 5.44
C GLU A 37 10.46 -7.82 4.46
N LYS A 38 9.87 -8.13 3.31
CA LYS A 38 10.55 -8.84 2.21
C LYS A 38 11.29 -7.92 1.25
N GLY A 39 11.09 -6.60 1.37
CA GLY A 39 11.61 -5.63 0.41
C GLY A 39 11.10 -5.91 -1.01
N MET A 40 9.84 -6.27 -1.17
CA MET A 40 9.24 -6.70 -2.43
C MET A 40 8.15 -5.72 -2.87
N CYS A 41 8.18 -5.31 -4.12
CA CYS A 41 7.16 -4.46 -4.73
C CYS A 41 6.70 -5.05 -6.06
N VAL A 42 5.42 -5.36 -6.17
CA VAL A 42 4.75 -5.78 -7.41
C VAL A 42 4.07 -4.56 -8.01
N MET A 43 4.35 -4.25 -9.27
CA MET A 43 3.78 -3.09 -9.97
C MET A 43 3.36 -3.45 -11.38
N HIS A 44 2.41 -2.70 -11.94
CA HIS A 44 2.02 -2.87 -13.34
C HIS A 44 3.09 -2.30 -14.27
N VAL A 45 3.46 -3.09 -15.28
CA VAL A 45 4.36 -2.65 -16.34
C VAL A 45 3.61 -1.67 -17.23
N LEU A 46 4.12 -0.44 -17.35
CA LEU A 46 3.52 0.59 -18.20
C LEU A 46 4.11 0.53 -19.62
N ASN A 47 3.32 0.94 -20.60
CA ASN A 47 3.80 1.21 -21.96
C ASN A 47 4.36 2.64 -22.07
N GLU A 48 4.85 2.99 -23.26
CA GLU A 48 5.38 4.32 -23.59
C GLU A 48 4.37 5.46 -23.38
N HIS A 49 3.07 5.15 -23.35
CA HIS A 49 1.99 6.09 -23.09
C HIS A 49 1.57 6.15 -21.61
N GLY A 50 2.29 5.46 -20.71
CA GLY A 50 1.99 5.41 -19.28
C GLY A 50 0.76 4.57 -18.93
N GLN A 51 0.30 3.70 -19.82
CA GLN A 51 -0.83 2.80 -19.60
C GLN A 51 -0.35 1.38 -19.26
N PRO A 52 -1.07 0.63 -18.40
CA PRO A 52 -0.70 -0.74 -18.09
C PRO A 52 -0.69 -1.63 -19.34
N GLN A 53 0.40 -2.37 -19.54
CA GLN A 53 0.50 -3.38 -20.59
C GLN A 53 -0.29 -4.61 -20.20
N LEU A 54 -0.90 -5.27 -21.18
CA LEU A 54 -1.48 -6.60 -20.97
C LEU A 54 -0.43 -7.67 -21.27
N ASN A 55 -0.62 -8.85 -20.70
CA ASN A 55 0.13 -10.06 -21.07
C ASN A 55 -0.09 -10.40 -22.56
N ARG A 56 0.72 -11.33 -23.10
CA ARG A 56 0.64 -11.74 -24.52
C ARG A 56 -0.75 -12.24 -24.94
N GLU A 57 -1.52 -12.77 -23.99
CA GLU A 57 -2.88 -13.32 -24.18
C GLU A 57 -3.99 -12.26 -24.03
N ARG A 58 -3.65 -11.04 -23.62
CA ARG A 58 -4.56 -9.92 -23.34
C ARG A 58 -5.65 -10.24 -22.30
N THR A 59 -5.36 -11.16 -21.40
CA THR A 59 -6.28 -11.61 -20.34
C THR A 59 -6.05 -10.85 -19.05
N GLU A 60 -4.81 -10.46 -18.76
CA GLU A 60 -4.40 -9.87 -17.50
C GLU A 60 -3.39 -8.74 -17.73
N VAL A 61 -3.34 -7.80 -16.78
CA VAL A 61 -2.35 -6.72 -16.78
C VAL A 61 -0.99 -7.30 -16.42
N LEU A 62 0.01 -7.01 -17.23
CA LEU A 62 1.39 -7.42 -16.98
C LEU A 62 1.91 -6.74 -15.73
N THR A 63 2.36 -7.54 -14.77
CA THR A 63 2.99 -7.10 -13.53
C THR A 63 4.44 -7.52 -13.50
N GLU A 64 5.29 -6.67 -12.93
CA GLU A 64 6.66 -7.01 -12.60
C GLU A 64 6.87 -6.97 -11.08
N THR A 65 7.69 -7.90 -10.60
CA THR A 65 8.10 -7.96 -9.19
C THR A 65 9.52 -7.45 -9.07
N VAL A 66 9.68 -6.38 -8.30
CA VAL A 66 10.97 -5.73 -8.07
C VAL A 66 11.33 -5.85 -6.58
N TYR A 67 12.58 -6.18 -6.30
CA TYR A 67 13.10 -6.26 -4.94
C TYR A 67 13.97 -5.05 -4.61
N GLY A 68 13.87 -4.53 -3.40
CA GLY A 68 14.61 -3.37 -2.95
C GLY A 68 14.15 -2.85 -1.58
N SER A 69 14.64 -1.67 -1.20
CA SER A 69 14.18 -1.01 0.02
C SER A 69 12.80 -0.41 -0.21
N VAL A 70 11.77 -1.07 0.31
CA VAL A 70 10.38 -0.61 0.22
C VAL A 70 10.06 0.23 1.45
N ARG A 71 9.44 1.39 1.23
CA ARG A 71 8.92 2.26 2.29
C ARG A 71 7.49 2.65 1.96
N ILE A 72 6.59 2.42 2.89
CA ILE A 72 5.17 2.70 2.77
C ILE A 72 4.85 3.90 3.66
N GLU A 73 4.38 4.99 3.05
CA GLU A 73 3.91 6.17 3.76
C GLU A 73 2.39 6.26 3.66
N ILE A 74 1.75 6.16 4.82
CA ILE A 74 0.31 6.32 4.97
C ILE A 74 0.05 7.74 5.47
N PRO A 75 -0.77 8.56 4.80
CA PRO A 75 -1.08 9.90 5.27
C PRO A 75 -1.81 9.87 6.62
N GLU A 76 -1.56 10.87 7.47
CA GLU A 76 -2.25 10.99 8.76
C GLU A 76 -3.76 11.14 8.56
N GLY A 77 -4.55 10.38 9.33
CA GLY A 77 -6.01 10.32 9.19
C GLY A 77 -6.51 9.33 8.12
N HIS A 78 -5.61 8.62 7.43
CA HIS A 78 -6.00 7.52 6.56
C HIS A 78 -6.55 6.36 7.40
N PRO A 79 -7.64 5.69 6.99
CA PRO A 79 -8.17 4.52 7.72
C PRO A 79 -7.23 3.30 7.82
N LEU A 80 -6.05 3.36 7.19
CA LEU A 80 -4.97 2.39 7.34
C LEU A 80 -3.99 2.76 8.45
N ALA A 81 -3.90 4.05 8.80
CA ALA A 81 -3.26 4.45 10.03
C ALA A 81 -4.16 3.91 11.14
N CYS A 82 -3.61 3.08 12.04
CA CYS A 82 -4.33 2.64 13.22
C CYS A 82 -5.09 3.84 13.80
N PRO A 83 -6.40 3.71 14.09
CA PRO A 83 -7.11 4.80 14.73
C PRO A 83 -6.33 5.11 16.01
N THR A 84 -5.75 6.30 16.07
CA THR A 84 -5.29 6.84 17.34
C THR A 84 -6.51 6.71 18.25
N PRO A 85 -6.40 6.06 19.43
CA PRO A 85 -7.55 5.96 20.31
C PRO A 85 -8.04 7.37 20.57
N GLN A 86 -9.20 7.72 20.00
CA GLN A 86 -9.85 8.98 20.27
C GLN A 86 -10.34 8.90 21.71
N GLY A 87 -9.59 9.52 22.62
CA GLY A 87 -10.05 9.88 23.96
C GLY A 87 -9.56 8.99 25.09
N GLU A 88 -8.32 9.22 25.53
CA GLU A 88 -8.13 9.46 26.96
C GLU A 88 -8.93 10.73 27.31
N VAL A 89 -10.18 10.57 27.73
CA VAL A 89 -10.82 11.61 28.54
C VAL A 89 -10.22 11.49 29.93
N ALA A 90 -9.27 12.39 30.17
CA ALA A 90 -8.75 12.72 31.48
C ALA A 90 -9.88 12.94 32.50
N GLY A 91 -9.57 12.61 33.75
CA GLY A 91 -10.52 12.35 34.82
C GLY A 91 -11.54 13.45 35.11
N ARG A 92 -12.61 13.01 35.78
CA ARG A 92 -13.25 13.78 36.83
C ARG A 92 -13.54 12.84 37.98
N ASP A 93 -12.76 13.03 39.03
CA ASP A 93 -13.13 12.73 40.40
C ASP A 93 -14.57 13.16 40.65
N SER A 94 -15.36 12.28 41.22
CA SER A 94 -16.59 12.65 41.94
C SER A 94 -16.84 11.58 42.99
N ASP A 95 -16.07 11.69 44.08
CA ASP A 95 -16.60 11.43 45.42
C ASP A 95 -17.91 12.22 45.57
N ASN A 96 -19.00 11.52 45.89
CA ASN A 96 -19.99 11.91 46.91
C ASN A 96 -21.17 10.91 46.95
#